data_AF-A0A0U1DTM6-F1
#
_entry.id   AF-A0A0U1DTM6-F1
#
_cell.length_a   1.000
_cell.length_b   1.000
_cell.length_c   1.000
_cell.angle_alpha   90.00
_cell.angle_beta   90.00
_cell.angle_gamma   90.00
#
_symmetry.space_group_name_H-M   'P 1'
#
loop_
_entity.id
_entity.type
_entity.pdbx_description
1 polymer ?
#
loop_
_entity_poly.entity_id
_entity_poly.type
_entity_poly.pdbx_seq_one_letter_code
_entity_poly.pdbx_strand_id
1 'polypeptide(L)'
;MRFSPRSAARSLLVGAVAVSGSVVIGLSPAGTAAVGLVVAVTPLIVPGTGTPNPQDSNNYMANAVSYYVQPSGGCGAEACAAPVAVPYIAQFWPVPLAGWGGLEGAKWNVSVASGVTRLTSELVGTNNPGATHPVVVFGYSQGATVASIVKGNLADLTDEQKQNLSFVLIGNPNRPDGGLFERLAILGTVPILDATFGQPTPTDTGIETYDIAMQYDGVADAPSWVLNPLALANALAGFQYVHGTYLDPRGDDPATATPYGYTPEQVRAAIENAQESCTAANHCQKVEGSDTYYITLPAKTLPIMQPLLDLGTATGTSALVVPLVDLVSPMAQTLIETGYTRTDYSTPTPFQLLPRFNPAKLVTDLVNDIPEGVRAALNPRLDPLPGWTDPTESGDNTATTTIAAKPDPRPVLRLNTAAKPTTTVTTPDDDATLTQQRRLPALKASAVKGHPLREVAKSLRGTVRKALSGPDEATDRGKTKEKARGKAQPAGAAEKKPAA
;
A
#
# COMPACT_ATOMS: atom_id res chain seq x y z
N MET A 1 -10.71 -61.00 -62.56
CA MET A 1 -10.26 -60.10 -63.66
C MET A 1 -10.38 -58.65 -63.19
N ARG A 2 -9.51 -57.74 -63.63
CA ARG A 2 -9.65 -56.29 -63.35
C ARG A 2 -10.66 -55.69 -64.33
N PHE A 3 -11.63 -54.91 -63.85
CA PHE A 3 -12.57 -54.17 -64.69
C PHE A 3 -12.16 -52.70 -64.86
N SER A 4 -12.44 -52.17 -66.04
CA SER A 4 -12.46 -50.74 -66.37
C SER A 4 -13.50 -50.58 -67.50
N PRO A 5 -14.38 -49.57 -67.44
CA PRO A 5 -14.06 -48.27 -68.04
C PRO A 5 -14.41 -47.07 -67.14
N ARG A 6 -14.03 -45.85 -67.59
CA ARG A 6 -14.23 -44.58 -66.88
C ARG A 6 -15.45 -43.79 -67.39
N SER A 7 -16.16 -43.14 -66.47
CA SER A 7 -16.96 -41.91 -66.67
C SER A 7 -17.37 -41.39 -65.28
N ALA A 8 -17.26 -40.12 -64.87
CA ALA A 8 -16.53 -38.96 -65.39
C ALA A 8 -16.06 -38.14 -64.15
N ALA A 9 -16.02 -36.79 -63.98
CA ALA A 9 -16.32 -35.61 -64.78
C ALA A 9 -15.63 -34.35 -64.16
N ARG A 10 -15.83 -33.17 -64.79
CA ARG A 10 -15.73 -31.79 -64.22
C ARG A 10 -14.36 -31.30 -63.66
N SER A 11 -13.66 -30.54 -64.53
CA SER A 11 -13.31 -29.10 -64.40
C SER A 11 -13.05 -28.50 -63.01
N LEU A 12 -12.07 -27.61 -62.79
CA LEU A 12 -11.89 -26.29 -63.45
C LEU A 12 -10.42 -25.75 -63.42
N LEU A 13 -10.20 -24.65 -64.15
CA LEU A 13 -9.08 -23.67 -64.26
C LEU A 13 -7.76 -23.89 -63.45
N VAL A 14 -6.53 -23.71 -63.98
CA VAL A 14 -5.91 -22.61 -64.79
C VAL A 14 -5.67 -21.32 -63.98
N GLY A 15 -4.46 -20.74 -63.91
CA GLY A 15 -3.19 -21.12 -64.54
C GLY A 15 -2.00 -20.29 -63.98
N ALA A 16 -0.79 -20.44 -64.55
CA ALA A 16 0.44 -19.85 -64.00
C ALA A 16 1.40 -19.26 -65.06
N VAL A 17 1.97 -18.09 -64.76
CA VAL A 17 3.11 -17.39 -65.40
C VAL A 17 3.72 -16.55 -64.25
N ALA A 18 4.94 -16.76 -63.72
CA ALA A 18 6.28 -16.48 -64.28
C ALA A 18 6.50 -14.96 -64.55
N VAL A 19 7.66 -14.32 -64.33
CA VAL A 19 9.07 -14.76 -64.30
C VAL A 19 9.89 -14.03 -63.21
N SER A 20 10.97 -14.69 -62.78
CA SER A 20 12.12 -14.32 -61.93
C SER A 20 12.57 -12.85 -61.79
N GLY A 21 13.11 -12.54 -60.60
CA GLY A 21 14.13 -11.51 -60.37
C GLY A 21 15.05 -11.92 -59.20
N SER A 22 16.33 -12.18 -59.47
CA SER A 22 17.27 -12.78 -58.49
C SER A 22 18.48 -11.88 -58.24
N VAL A 23 18.58 -11.25 -57.06
CA VAL A 23 19.77 -10.47 -56.64
C VAL A 23 20.05 -10.66 -55.15
N VAL A 24 21.24 -11.20 -54.85
CA VAL A 24 22.01 -11.18 -53.58
C VAL A 24 21.33 -11.73 -52.29
N ILE A 25 22.04 -12.65 -51.64
CA ILE A 25 21.73 -13.14 -50.29
C ILE A 25 22.15 -12.09 -49.25
N GLY A 26 21.17 -11.48 -48.58
CA GLY A 26 21.36 -10.88 -47.27
C GLY A 26 20.86 -11.84 -46.19
N LEU A 27 21.77 -12.43 -45.40
CA LEU A 27 21.42 -13.30 -44.27
C LEU A 27 21.01 -12.47 -43.04
N SER A 28 19.91 -11.74 -43.17
CA SER A 28 19.13 -11.30 -42.02
C SER A 28 18.41 -12.53 -41.45
N PRO A 29 18.41 -12.76 -40.12
CA PRO A 29 17.44 -13.66 -39.54
C PRO A 29 16.06 -13.05 -39.75
N ALA A 30 15.33 -13.54 -40.76
CA ALA A 30 13.93 -13.22 -40.97
C ALA A 30 13.14 -13.86 -39.82
N GLY A 31 13.08 -13.14 -38.69
CA GLY A 31 12.31 -13.54 -37.53
C GLY A 31 10.89 -13.84 -37.99
N THR A 32 10.43 -15.07 -37.73
CA THR A 32 9.03 -15.41 -37.90
C THR A 32 8.25 -14.58 -36.91
N ALA A 33 7.76 -13.42 -37.37
CA ALA A 33 6.71 -12.67 -36.70
C ALA A 33 5.48 -13.59 -36.68
N ALA A 34 5.38 -14.40 -35.62
CA ALA A 34 4.15 -15.06 -35.28
C ALA A 34 3.11 -13.94 -35.20
N VAL A 35 2.06 -14.03 -36.01
CA VAL A 35 0.89 -13.16 -35.88
C VAL A 35 0.16 -13.66 -34.64
N GLY A 36 0.70 -13.26 -33.48
CA GLY A 36 0.13 -13.55 -32.18
C GLY A 36 -1.29 -13.01 -32.18
N LEU A 37 -2.25 -13.87 -31.83
CA LEU A 37 -3.59 -13.40 -31.57
C LEU A 37 -3.47 -12.46 -30.36
N VAL A 38 -3.76 -11.18 -30.54
CA VAL A 38 -3.59 -10.20 -29.48
C VAL A 38 -4.78 -10.35 -28.53
N VAL A 39 -4.55 -11.00 -27.39
CA VAL A 39 -5.59 -11.34 -26.41
C VAL A 39 -5.41 -10.47 -25.17
N ALA A 40 -6.47 -9.76 -24.80
CA ALA A 40 -6.51 -8.97 -23.57
C ALA A 40 -6.47 -9.90 -22.34
N VAL A 41 -5.49 -9.68 -21.45
CA VAL A 41 -5.36 -10.43 -20.19
C VAL A 41 -6.55 -10.13 -19.28
N THR A 42 -7.07 -11.13 -18.56
CA THR A 42 -8.20 -10.98 -17.64
C THR A 42 -7.74 -10.82 -16.20
N PRO A 43 -7.98 -9.67 -15.53
CA PRO A 43 -7.63 -9.49 -14.12
C PRO A 43 -8.63 -10.16 -13.17
N LEU A 44 -8.14 -11.00 -12.26
CA LEU A 44 -8.91 -11.54 -11.13
C LEU A 44 -8.61 -10.70 -9.88
N ILE A 45 -9.56 -9.89 -9.43
CA ILE A 45 -9.39 -8.94 -8.32
C ILE A 45 -9.78 -9.60 -6.98
N VAL A 46 -8.79 -9.92 -6.16
CA VAL A 46 -8.94 -10.50 -4.81
C VAL A 46 -8.81 -9.39 -3.75
N PRO A 47 -9.89 -9.05 -3.03
CA PRO A 47 -9.90 -7.89 -2.14
C PRO A 47 -9.19 -8.11 -0.79
N GLY A 48 -8.82 -7.00 -0.15
CA GLY A 48 -8.35 -6.96 1.23
C GLY A 48 -9.46 -6.97 2.29
N THR A 49 -9.05 -7.14 3.55
CA THR A 49 -9.94 -7.24 4.71
C THR A 49 -10.89 -6.05 4.82
N GLY A 50 -12.17 -6.33 5.07
CA GLY A 50 -13.24 -5.33 5.14
C GLY A 50 -13.96 -5.07 3.81
N THR A 51 -13.51 -5.66 2.69
CA THR A 51 -14.20 -5.58 1.39
C THR A 51 -14.55 -6.99 0.88
N PRO A 52 -15.65 -7.63 1.34
CA PRO A 52 -16.03 -8.99 0.92
C PRO A 52 -16.26 -9.16 -0.59
N ASN A 53 -16.65 -8.09 -1.28
CA ASN A 53 -16.82 -8.05 -2.72
C ASN A 53 -16.30 -6.72 -3.27
N PRO A 54 -15.32 -6.70 -4.20
CA PRO A 54 -14.75 -5.46 -4.72
C PRO A 54 -15.68 -4.73 -5.71
N GLN A 55 -16.72 -5.39 -6.24
CA GLN A 55 -17.73 -4.73 -7.09
C GLN A 55 -18.57 -3.70 -6.31
N ASP A 56 -18.77 -3.94 -5.01
CA ASP A 56 -19.63 -3.11 -4.15
C ASP A 56 -18.89 -1.85 -3.64
N SER A 57 -17.63 -1.64 -4.04
CA SER A 57 -16.79 -0.52 -3.63
C SER A 57 -16.38 0.32 -4.85
N ASN A 58 -16.84 1.58 -4.88
CA ASN A 58 -16.55 2.52 -5.98
C ASN A 58 -15.05 2.58 -6.26
N ASN A 59 -14.69 2.65 -7.54
CA ASN A 59 -13.32 2.70 -8.08
C ASN A 59 -12.42 1.49 -7.76
N TYR A 60 -12.74 0.61 -6.81
CA TYR A 60 -11.82 -0.43 -6.30
C TYR A 60 -11.18 -1.26 -7.42
N MET A 61 -12.00 -1.83 -8.31
CA MET A 61 -11.51 -2.66 -9.42
C MET A 61 -10.82 -1.84 -10.52
N ALA A 62 -11.25 -0.61 -10.74
CA ALA A 62 -10.66 0.28 -11.74
C ALA A 62 -9.28 0.78 -11.31
N ASN A 63 -9.11 1.16 -10.05
CA ASN A 63 -7.85 1.58 -9.44
C ASN A 63 -6.90 0.37 -9.33
N ALA A 64 -7.40 -0.83 -8.99
CA ALA A 64 -6.58 -2.04 -8.97
C ALA A 64 -5.95 -2.33 -10.35
N VAL A 65 -6.74 -2.24 -11.42
CA VAL A 65 -6.24 -2.44 -12.79
C VAL A 65 -5.30 -1.29 -13.20
N SER A 66 -5.77 -0.04 -13.11
CA SER A 66 -5.05 1.10 -13.67
C SER A 66 -3.81 1.53 -12.88
N TYR A 67 -3.80 1.41 -11.54
CA TYR A 67 -2.67 1.85 -10.72
C TYR A 67 -1.59 0.77 -10.58
N TYR A 68 -1.93 -0.52 -10.77
CA TYR A 68 -1.02 -1.63 -10.46
C TYR A 68 -0.92 -2.68 -11.55
N VAL A 69 -2.04 -3.30 -11.99
CA VAL A 69 -1.99 -4.40 -12.96
C VAL A 69 -1.44 -3.95 -14.31
N GLN A 70 -1.98 -2.87 -14.87
CA GLN A 70 -1.58 -2.33 -16.16
C GLN A 70 -0.12 -1.83 -16.20
N PRO A 71 0.35 -0.97 -15.26
CA PRO A 71 1.74 -0.51 -15.27
C PRO A 71 2.76 -1.62 -14.94
N SER A 72 2.36 -2.73 -14.32
CA SER A 72 3.22 -3.92 -14.15
C SER A 72 3.35 -4.76 -15.44
N GLY A 73 2.88 -4.27 -16.58
CA GLY A 73 2.79 -5.04 -17.84
C GLY A 73 1.70 -6.15 -17.82
N GLY A 74 0.93 -6.27 -16.74
CA GLY A 74 -0.03 -7.37 -16.50
C GLY A 74 -1.23 -7.41 -17.45
N CYS A 75 -1.42 -6.40 -18.31
CA CYS A 75 -2.40 -6.43 -19.40
C CYS A 75 -1.85 -6.97 -20.74
N GLY A 76 -0.53 -7.22 -20.83
CA GLY A 76 0.15 -7.48 -22.11
C GLY A 76 0.29 -6.22 -22.95
N ALA A 77 0.27 -6.37 -24.28
CA ALA A 77 0.44 -5.27 -25.24
C ALA A 77 -0.83 -4.41 -25.49
N GLU A 78 -1.96 -4.75 -24.85
CA GLU A 78 -3.26 -4.10 -25.02
C GLU A 78 -3.82 -3.66 -23.65
N ALA A 79 -4.96 -2.98 -23.66
CA ALA A 79 -5.75 -2.80 -22.44
C ALA A 79 -6.25 -4.16 -21.90
N CYS A 80 -6.27 -4.32 -20.58
CA CYS A 80 -6.83 -5.49 -19.92
C CYS A 80 -8.30 -5.73 -20.32
N ALA A 81 -8.73 -7.00 -20.30
CA ALA A 81 -10.13 -7.36 -20.36
C ALA A 81 -10.88 -6.85 -19.11
N ALA A 82 -12.21 -6.89 -19.14
CA ALA A 82 -13.04 -6.46 -18.01
C ALA A 82 -12.67 -7.26 -16.73
N PRO A 83 -12.28 -6.59 -15.63
CA PRO A 83 -11.80 -7.28 -14.44
C PRO A 83 -12.92 -8.06 -13.75
N VAL A 84 -12.59 -9.28 -13.32
CA VAL A 84 -13.48 -10.20 -12.62
C VAL A 84 -13.26 -10.08 -11.11
N ALA A 85 -14.34 -10.08 -10.34
CA ALA A 85 -14.27 -10.01 -8.89
C ALA A 85 -14.17 -11.41 -8.26
N VAL A 86 -13.32 -11.54 -7.24
CA VAL A 86 -13.16 -12.76 -6.43
C VAL A 86 -13.73 -12.52 -5.03
N PRO A 87 -15.07 -12.49 -4.84
CA PRO A 87 -15.68 -12.21 -3.55
C PRO A 87 -15.51 -13.38 -2.57
N TYR A 88 -15.14 -13.07 -1.33
CA TYR A 88 -14.95 -14.03 -0.24
C TYR A 88 -15.27 -13.39 1.11
N ILE A 89 -14.99 -14.06 2.23
CA ILE A 89 -15.38 -13.56 3.56
C ILE A 89 -14.69 -12.23 3.93
N ALA A 90 -13.41 -12.05 3.59
CA ALA A 90 -12.60 -10.84 3.82
C ALA A 90 -12.67 -10.26 5.26
N GLN A 91 -12.62 -11.10 6.29
CA GLN A 91 -12.70 -10.70 7.71
C GLN A 91 -11.45 -11.09 8.52
N PHE A 92 -11.29 -10.46 9.68
CA PHE A 92 -10.24 -10.78 10.64
C PHE A 92 -10.72 -10.52 12.08
N TRP A 93 -11.47 -11.48 12.62
CA TRP A 93 -11.78 -11.55 14.05
C TRP A 93 -10.51 -11.53 14.91
N PRO A 94 -10.46 -10.82 16.06
CA PRO A 94 -11.55 -10.10 16.73
C PRO A 94 -11.58 -8.59 16.41
N VAL A 95 -10.97 -8.14 15.31
CA VAL A 95 -10.62 -6.72 15.11
C VAL A 95 -11.89 -5.85 14.89
N PRO A 96 -12.15 -4.83 15.74
CA PRO A 96 -13.39 -4.04 15.72
C PRO A 96 -13.39 -2.91 14.65
N LEU A 97 -12.76 -3.15 13.50
CA LEU A 97 -12.77 -2.22 12.36
C LEU A 97 -13.98 -2.49 11.45
N ALA A 98 -14.42 -1.47 10.72
CA ALA A 98 -15.57 -1.57 9.84
C ALA A 98 -15.33 -2.62 8.74
N GLY A 99 -16.28 -3.54 8.56
CA GLY A 99 -16.17 -4.65 7.61
C GLY A 99 -15.31 -5.84 8.07
N TRP A 100 -14.44 -5.68 9.08
CA TRP A 100 -13.50 -6.73 9.50
C TRP A 100 -14.14 -7.87 10.33
N GLY A 101 -15.45 -7.79 10.59
CA GLY A 101 -16.23 -8.83 11.30
C GLY A 101 -16.31 -8.65 12.82
N GLY A 102 -15.41 -7.88 13.44
CA GLY A 102 -15.47 -7.60 14.88
C GLY A 102 -15.42 -8.88 15.73
N LEU A 103 -16.30 -8.97 16.73
CA LEU A 103 -16.33 -10.10 17.69
C LEU A 103 -17.12 -11.32 17.20
N GLU A 104 -17.86 -11.21 16.10
CA GLU A 104 -18.76 -12.26 15.58
C GLU A 104 -18.33 -12.80 14.20
N GLY A 105 -17.39 -12.12 13.53
CA GLY A 105 -16.90 -12.49 12.21
C GLY A 105 -15.96 -13.68 12.16
N ALA A 106 -15.53 -14.03 10.95
CA ALA A 106 -14.59 -15.12 10.72
C ALA A 106 -13.18 -14.78 11.19
N LYS A 107 -12.48 -15.82 11.66
CA LYS A 107 -11.05 -15.79 11.94
C LYS A 107 -10.21 -15.77 10.66
N TRP A 108 -8.93 -15.43 10.78
CA TRP A 108 -8.03 -15.21 9.63
C TRP A 108 -7.96 -16.41 8.69
N ASN A 109 -7.59 -17.59 9.18
CA ASN A 109 -7.43 -18.80 8.37
C ASN A 109 -8.75 -19.21 7.70
N VAL A 110 -9.89 -19.08 8.40
CA VAL A 110 -11.23 -19.33 7.84
C VAL A 110 -11.55 -18.35 6.69
N SER A 111 -11.25 -17.07 6.87
CA SER A 111 -11.46 -16.05 5.83
C SER A 111 -10.58 -16.33 4.62
N VAL A 112 -9.27 -16.52 4.83
CA VAL A 112 -8.28 -16.82 3.76
C VAL A 112 -8.64 -18.10 3.03
N ALA A 113 -9.02 -19.18 3.72
CA ALA A 113 -9.44 -20.43 3.07
C ALA A 113 -10.66 -20.25 2.15
N SER A 114 -11.61 -19.38 2.52
CA SER A 114 -12.74 -19.04 1.62
C SER A 114 -12.27 -18.29 0.37
N GLY A 115 -11.28 -17.40 0.50
CA GLY A 115 -10.66 -16.69 -0.62
C GLY A 115 -9.89 -17.61 -1.54
N VAL A 116 -9.07 -18.52 -0.98
CA VAL A 116 -8.31 -19.54 -1.74
C VAL A 116 -9.26 -20.47 -2.49
N THR A 117 -10.38 -20.87 -1.86
CA THR A 117 -11.43 -21.65 -2.52
C THR A 117 -12.05 -20.89 -3.69
N ARG A 118 -12.39 -19.60 -3.50
CA ARG A 118 -12.99 -18.77 -4.55
C ARG A 118 -12.02 -18.51 -5.71
N LEU A 119 -10.77 -18.11 -5.44
CA LEU A 119 -9.77 -17.83 -6.47
C LEU A 119 -9.45 -19.09 -7.28
N THR A 120 -9.23 -20.22 -6.61
CA THR A 120 -9.05 -21.53 -7.28
C THR A 120 -10.27 -21.87 -8.15
N SER A 121 -11.50 -21.61 -7.68
CA SER A 121 -12.72 -21.90 -8.46
C SER A 121 -12.85 -21.11 -9.77
N GLU A 122 -12.25 -19.92 -9.87
CA GLU A 122 -12.17 -19.18 -11.13
C GLU A 122 -11.06 -19.74 -12.03
N LEU A 123 -9.87 -19.97 -11.47
CA LEU A 123 -8.67 -20.44 -12.19
C LEU A 123 -8.76 -21.88 -12.72
N VAL A 124 -9.68 -22.70 -12.24
CA VAL A 124 -9.99 -24.03 -12.83
C VAL A 124 -11.33 -24.06 -13.58
N GLY A 125 -12.04 -22.93 -13.61
CA GLY A 125 -13.41 -22.80 -14.09
C GLY A 125 -13.53 -21.79 -15.23
N THR A 126 -14.29 -20.72 -14.99
CA THR A 126 -14.62 -19.70 -16.00
C THR A 126 -13.39 -18.99 -16.56
N ASN A 127 -12.37 -18.77 -15.72
CA ASN A 127 -11.17 -18.01 -16.03
C ASN A 127 -9.93 -18.93 -15.97
N ASN A 128 -10.04 -20.12 -16.58
CA ASN A 128 -8.95 -21.09 -16.66
C ASN A 128 -7.85 -20.58 -17.62
N PRO A 129 -6.61 -20.33 -17.15
CA PRO A 129 -5.57 -19.69 -17.97
C PRO A 129 -5.11 -20.52 -19.17
N GLY A 130 -4.81 -19.85 -20.28
CA GLY A 130 -4.18 -20.46 -21.46
C GLY A 130 -3.89 -19.46 -22.57
N ALA A 131 -3.26 -19.91 -23.66
CA ALA A 131 -2.76 -19.04 -24.74
C ALA A 131 -3.82 -18.15 -25.43
N THR A 132 -5.11 -18.46 -25.29
CA THR A 132 -6.23 -17.65 -25.79
C THR A 132 -7.05 -16.96 -24.69
N HIS A 133 -6.59 -17.05 -23.44
CA HIS A 133 -7.18 -16.43 -22.25
C HIS A 133 -6.11 -16.35 -21.12
N PRO A 134 -5.10 -15.47 -21.24
CA PRO A 134 -4.14 -15.24 -20.17
C PRO A 134 -4.80 -14.49 -19.01
N VAL A 135 -4.31 -14.73 -17.79
CA VAL A 135 -4.92 -14.26 -16.54
C VAL A 135 -3.88 -13.62 -15.62
N VAL A 136 -4.24 -12.50 -15.00
CA VAL A 136 -3.44 -11.84 -13.96
C VAL A 136 -4.21 -11.81 -12.64
N VAL A 137 -3.61 -12.36 -11.58
CA VAL A 137 -4.21 -12.39 -10.25
C VAL A 137 -3.75 -11.18 -9.45
N PHE A 138 -4.67 -10.26 -9.17
CA PHE A 138 -4.43 -9.12 -8.30
C PHE A 138 -4.85 -9.44 -6.86
N GLY A 139 -3.97 -9.21 -5.89
CA GLY A 139 -4.25 -9.41 -4.46
C GLY A 139 -3.85 -8.21 -3.61
N TYR A 140 -4.73 -7.78 -2.72
CA TYR A 140 -4.46 -6.68 -1.77
C TYR A 140 -4.60 -7.14 -0.32
N SER A 141 -3.59 -6.91 0.53
CA SER A 141 -3.64 -7.20 1.97
C SER A 141 -3.97 -8.69 2.22
N GLN A 142 -5.05 -9.04 2.94
CA GLN A 142 -5.51 -10.44 3.06
C GLN A 142 -5.77 -11.13 1.69
N GLY A 143 -6.13 -10.38 0.66
CA GLY A 143 -6.22 -10.88 -0.73
C GLY A 143 -4.86 -11.22 -1.34
N ALA A 144 -3.78 -10.58 -0.92
CA ALA A 144 -2.41 -10.94 -1.31
C ALA A 144 -1.96 -12.24 -0.60
N THR A 145 -2.36 -12.48 0.65
CA THR A 145 -2.20 -13.79 1.32
C THR A 145 -2.94 -14.90 0.57
N VAL A 146 -4.21 -14.66 0.18
CA VAL A 146 -5.00 -15.59 -0.64
C VAL A 146 -4.31 -15.90 -1.97
N ALA A 147 -3.84 -14.87 -2.67
CA ALA A 147 -3.13 -15.01 -3.93
C ALA A 147 -1.79 -15.74 -3.77
N SER A 148 -1.04 -15.48 -2.70
CA SER A 148 0.25 -16.14 -2.39
C SER A 148 0.09 -17.65 -2.17
N ILE A 149 -0.94 -18.06 -1.44
CA ILE A 149 -1.27 -19.49 -1.23
C ILE A 149 -1.64 -20.14 -2.56
N VAL A 150 -2.43 -19.46 -3.40
CA VAL A 150 -2.78 -19.99 -4.73
C VAL A 150 -1.57 -20.04 -5.66
N LYS A 151 -0.65 -19.05 -5.65
CA LYS A 151 0.61 -19.12 -6.39
C LYS A 151 1.42 -20.37 -6.02
N GLY A 152 1.52 -20.66 -4.72
CA GLY A 152 2.17 -21.90 -4.22
C GLY A 152 1.49 -23.17 -4.73
N ASN A 153 0.16 -23.22 -4.71
CA ASN A 153 -0.61 -24.36 -5.26
C ASN A 153 -0.47 -24.55 -6.79
N LEU A 154 0.10 -23.57 -7.50
CA LEU A 154 0.32 -23.58 -8.96
C LEU A 154 1.79 -23.80 -9.34
N ALA A 155 2.67 -24.08 -8.37
CA ALA A 155 4.10 -24.30 -8.63
C ALA A 155 4.39 -25.54 -9.51
N ASP A 156 3.54 -26.57 -9.46
CA ASP A 156 3.68 -27.81 -10.24
C ASP A 156 3.09 -27.72 -11.68
N LEU A 157 2.60 -26.54 -12.11
CA LEU A 157 2.17 -26.33 -13.50
C LEU A 157 3.34 -26.45 -14.50
N THR A 158 3.03 -26.75 -15.77
CA THR A 158 4.04 -26.67 -16.85
C THR A 158 4.40 -25.22 -17.16
N ASP A 159 5.61 -24.98 -17.69
CA ASP A 159 6.07 -23.63 -18.05
C ASP A 159 5.16 -22.96 -19.09
N GLU A 160 4.50 -23.74 -19.96
CA GLU A 160 3.49 -23.26 -20.92
C GLU A 160 2.23 -22.76 -20.23
N GLN A 161 1.78 -23.43 -19.15
CA GLN A 161 0.66 -22.95 -18.34
C GLN A 161 1.05 -21.71 -17.52
N LYS A 162 2.25 -21.71 -16.94
CA LYS A 162 2.78 -20.58 -16.15
C LYS A 162 2.94 -19.30 -16.96
N GLN A 163 3.33 -19.39 -18.23
CA GLN A 163 3.40 -18.25 -19.16
C GLN A 163 2.06 -17.54 -19.41
N ASN A 164 0.93 -18.17 -19.07
CA ASN A 164 -0.41 -17.58 -19.18
C ASN A 164 -0.94 -17.04 -17.85
N LEU A 165 -0.08 -16.96 -16.82
CA LEU A 165 -0.37 -16.50 -15.48
C LEU A 165 0.64 -15.44 -15.01
N SER A 166 0.13 -14.41 -14.34
CA SER A 166 0.96 -13.50 -13.55
C SER A 166 0.26 -13.06 -12.27
N PHE A 167 1.01 -12.52 -11.32
CA PHE A 167 0.51 -12.06 -10.03
C PHE A 167 0.91 -10.61 -9.76
N VAL A 168 0.00 -9.80 -9.22
CA VAL A 168 0.27 -8.43 -8.77
C VAL A 168 -0.26 -8.28 -7.34
N LEU A 169 0.66 -8.15 -6.38
CA LEU A 169 0.38 -8.16 -4.96
C LEU A 169 0.66 -6.77 -4.38
N ILE A 170 -0.33 -6.13 -3.76
CA ILE A 170 -0.15 -4.86 -3.05
C ILE A 170 -0.35 -5.01 -1.55
N GLY A 171 0.48 -4.33 -0.75
CA GLY A 171 0.38 -4.37 0.72
C GLY A 171 0.46 -5.79 1.28
N ASN A 172 1.34 -6.63 0.72
CA ASN A 172 1.37 -8.08 0.97
C ASN A 172 1.81 -8.43 2.41
N PRO A 173 0.97 -9.07 3.25
CA PRO A 173 1.34 -9.49 4.59
C PRO A 173 2.44 -10.56 4.61
N ASN A 174 2.59 -11.32 3.53
CA ASN A 174 3.48 -12.47 3.39
C ASN A 174 4.75 -12.17 2.56
N ARG A 175 5.04 -10.89 2.28
CA ARG A 175 6.28 -10.47 1.62
C ARG A 175 7.51 -10.95 2.44
N PRO A 176 8.47 -11.71 1.86
CA PRO A 176 9.45 -12.45 2.66
C PRO A 176 10.32 -11.58 3.60
N ASP A 177 10.91 -10.48 3.12
CA ASP A 177 11.37 -9.38 3.99
C ASP A 177 10.33 -8.23 3.93
N GLY A 178 9.89 -7.75 5.09
CA GLY A 178 8.91 -6.68 5.23
C GLY A 178 7.50 -7.13 5.67
N GLY A 179 7.03 -8.30 5.21
CA GLY A 179 5.69 -8.79 5.50
C GLY A 179 5.46 -9.07 7.00
N LEU A 180 4.42 -8.48 7.58
CA LEU A 180 4.08 -8.61 9.01
C LEU A 180 3.80 -10.06 9.43
N PHE A 181 3.25 -10.89 8.53
CA PHE A 181 3.04 -12.30 8.83
C PHE A 181 4.35 -13.10 8.84
N GLU A 182 5.37 -12.64 8.10
CA GLU A 182 6.70 -13.23 8.10
C GLU A 182 7.52 -12.73 9.30
N ARG A 183 7.42 -11.45 9.67
CA ARG A 183 7.94 -10.92 10.94
C ARG A 183 7.50 -11.77 12.13
N LEU A 184 6.23 -12.20 12.16
CA LEU A 184 5.63 -12.96 13.24
C LEU A 184 5.81 -14.49 13.14
N ALA A 185 6.60 -15.01 12.19
CA ALA A 185 6.76 -16.45 11.91
C ALA A 185 7.01 -17.35 13.14
N ILE A 186 7.76 -16.86 14.14
CA ILE A 186 8.06 -17.60 15.37
C ILE A 186 6.82 -17.94 16.21
N LEU A 187 5.68 -17.27 15.97
CA LEU A 187 4.39 -17.58 16.61
C LEU A 187 3.67 -18.78 15.98
N GLY A 188 4.07 -19.21 14.77
CA GLY A 188 3.41 -20.29 14.02
C GLY A 188 1.91 -20.03 13.83
N THR A 189 1.07 -21.03 14.12
CA THR A 189 -0.39 -20.84 14.20
C THR A 189 -0.82 -20.45 15.60
N VAL A 190 -1.41 -19.27 15.77
CA VAL A 190 -1.97 -18.80 17.05
C VAL A 190 -3.43 -19.26 17.19
N PRO A 191 -3.77 -20.26 18.03
CA PRO A 191 -5.09 -20.93 17.94
C PRO A 191 -6.28 -20.07 18.34
N ILE A 192 -6.07 -19.04 19.18
CA ILE A 192 -7.12 -18.09 19.56
C ILE A 192 -7.53 -17.26 18.35
N LEU A 193 -6.56 -16.67 17.64
CA LEU A 193 -6.79 -15.88 16.42
C LEU A 193 -7.13 -16.75 15.21
N ASP A 194 -6.72 -18.03 15.23
CA ASP A 194 -6.66 -18.92 14.06
C ASP A 194 -6.05 -18.19 12.86
N ALA A 195 -4.81 -17.75 13.06
CA ALA A 195 -3.95 -17.10 12.09
C ALA A 195 -2.61 -17.84 12.08
N THR A 196 -2.16 -18.25 10.90
CA THR A 196 -0.84 -18.89 10.69
C THR A 196 0.15 -17.87 10.14
N PHE A 197 1.26 -17.69 10.85
CA PHE A 197 2.38 -16.82 10.52
C PHE A 197 3.54 -17.63 9.92
N GLY A 198 4.48 -16.95 9.22
CA GLY A 198 5.64 -17.62 8.62
C GLY A 198 5.29 -18.43 7.38
N GLN A 199 4.54 -17.85 6.45
CA GLN A 199 4.07 -18.48 5.22
C GLN A 199 4.41 -17.56 4.04
N PRO A 200 5.71 -17.40 3.73
CA PRO A 200 6.18 -16.38 2.80
C PRO A 200 5.64 -16.64 1.40
N THR A 201 5.35 -15.58 0.67
CA THR A 201 4.96 -15.66 -0.74
C THR A 201 6.07 -16.39 -1.53
N PRO A 202 5.78 -17.53 -2.18
CA PRO A 202 6.77 -18.27 -2.95
C PRO A 202 7.40 -17.42 -4.04
N THR A 203 8.71 -17.56 -4.26
CA THR A 203 9.54 -16.69 -5.12
C THR A 203 10.15 -17.44 -6.31
N ASP A 204 9.94 -18.75 -6.38
CA ASP A 204 10.62 -19.71 -7.25
C ASP A 204 9.63 -20.63 -7.99
N THR A 205 8.34 -20.26 -8.07
CA THR A 205 7.34 -21.09 -8.75
C THR A 205 7.42 -20.98 -10.28
N GLY A 206 8.12 -19.96 -10.78
CA GLY A 206 8.24 -19.66 -12.21
C GLY A 206 7.02 -18.92 -12.77
N ILE A 207 6.26 -18.22 -11.91
CA ILE A 207 5.10 -17.42 -12.32
C ILE A 207 5.42 -15.94 -12.02
N GLU A 208 5.47 -15.11 -13.07
CA GLU A 208 5.89 -13.71 -12.92
C GLU A 208 5.00 -12.97 -11.91
N THR A 209 5.65 -12.35 -10.93
CA THR A 209 4.99 -11.71 -9.79
C THR A 209 5.56 -10.32 -9.52
N TYR A 210 4.69 -9.34 -9.27
CA TYR A 210 5.07 -8.00 -8.80
C TYR A 210 4.55 -7.82 -7.38
N ASP A 211 5.45 -7.71 -6.39
CA ASP A 211 5.12 -7.44 -4.98
C ASP A 211 5.43 -5.98 -4.67
N ILE A 212 4.38 -5.19 -4.47
CA ILE A 212 4.41 -3.73 -4.44
C ILE A 212 4.01 -3.25 -3.04
N ALA A 213 4.97 -2.65 -2.35
CA ALA A 213 4.77 -2.04 -1.04
C ALA A 213 4.92 -0.52 -1.10
N MET A 214 4.28 0.17 -0.16
CA MET A 214 4.62 1.53 0.22
C MET A 214 5.59 1.48 1.40
N GLN A 215 6.62 2.32 1.40
CA GLN A 215 7.59 2.37 2.48
C GLN A 215 6.90 2.74 3.81
N TYR A 216 7.29 2.03 4.87
CA TYR A 216 6.70 2.08 6.21
C TYR A 216 5.25 1.58 6.32
N ASP A 217 4.66 0.93 5.32
CA ASP A 217 3.43 0.16 5.49
C ASP A 217 3.63 -0.91 6.58
N GLY A 218 2.96 -0.77 7.73
CA GLY A 218 3.08 -1.69 8.87
C GLY A 218 2.67 -3.15 8.62
N VAL A 219 2.16 -3.49 7.43
CA VAL A 219 1.82 -4.85 7.00
C VAL A 219 2.78 -5.43 5.96
N ALA A 220 3.33 -4.60 5.07
CA ALA A 220 4.15 -5.04 3.93
C ALA A 220 5.62 -4.59 4.01
N ASP A 221 5.90 -3.53 4.76
CA ASP A 221 7.22 -3.00 5.08
C ASP A 221 7.27 -2.68 6.58
N ALA A 222 7.12 -3.74 7.38
CA ALA A 222 7.27 -3.73 8.83
C ALA A 222 8.76 -3.91 9.22
N PRO A 223 9.24 -3.30 10.32
CA PRO A 223 10.64 -3.39 10.74
C PRO A 223 11.02 -4.80 11.16
N SER A 224 12.25 -5.22 10.87
CA SER A 224 12.81 -6.49 11.33
C SER A 224 13.32 -6.40 12.77
N TRP A 225 13.92 -5.28 13.19
CA TRP A 225 14.42 -5.10 14.56
C TRP A 225 13.36 -4.48 15.49
N VAL A 226 12.56 -5.34 16.11
CA VAL A 226 11.39 -4.98 16.94
C VAL A 226 11.71 -4.27 18.26
N LEU A 227 12.99 -4.16 18.66
CA LEU A 227 13.40 -3.38 19.83
C LEU A 227 13.68 -1.90 19.50
N ASN A 228 13.50 -1.46 18.25
CA ASN A 228 13.47 -0.04 17.90
C ASN A 228 12.05 0.53 18.12
N PRO A 229 11.83 1.35 19.16
CA PRO A 229 10.50 1.89 19.46
C PRO A 229 10.02 2.92 18.44
N LEU A 230 10.93 3.64 17.77
CA LEU A 230 10.59 4.62 16.75
C LEU A 230 10.14 3.92 15.46
N ALA A 231 10.87 2.89 15.02
CA ALA A 231 10.48 2.09 13.86
C ALA A 231 9.15 1.37 14.09
N LEU A 232 8.93 0.80 15.28
CA LEU A 232 7.65 0.17 15.63
C LEU A 232 6.49 1.16 15.70
N ALA A 233 6.69 2.33 16.31
CA ALA A 233 5.67 3.39 16.35
C ALA A 233 5.36 3.95 14.94
N ASN A 234 6.38 4.07 14.09
CA ASN A 234 6.21 4.50 12.70
C ASN A 234 5.48 3.45 11.85
N ALA A 235 5.75 2.17 12.03
CA ALA A 235 5.02 1.08 11.37
C ALA A 235 3.56 0.97 11.86
N LEU A 236 3.28 1.21 13.14
CA LEU A 236 1.91 1.28 13.66
C LEU A 236 1.15 2.48 13.07
N ALA A 237 1.80 3.63 12.91
CA ALA A 237 1.25 4.75 12.16
C ALA A 237 1.09 4.40 10.67
N GLY A 238 2.01 3.64 10.09
CA GLY A 238 1.95 3.11 8.73
C GLY A 238 0.74 2.23 8.47
N PHE A 239 0.41 1.31 9.39
CA PHE A 239 -0.85 0.56 9.31
C PHE A 239 -2.08 1.48 9.31
N GLN A 240 -2.06 2.56 10.10
CA GLN A 240 -3.17 3.50 10.23
C GLN A 240 -3.30 4.51 9.07
N TYR A 241 -2.20 4.88 8.41
CA TYR A 241 -2.15 5.99 7.45
C TYR A 241 -1.61 5.64 6.06
N VAL A 242 -0.98 4.48 5.89
CA VAL A 242 -0.40 4.01 4.61
C VAL A 242 -1.13 2.78 4.11
N HIS A 243 -1.21 1.71 4.92
CA HIS A 243 -1.71 0.40 4.48
C HIS A 243 -3.11 0.44 3.85
N GLY A 244 -3.97 1.32 4.37
CA GLY A 244 -5.32 1.52 3.85
C GLY A 244 -5.38 2.16 2.46
N THR A 245 -4.34 2.86 1.98
CA THR A 245 -4.52 3.91 0.96
C THR A 245 -4.24 3.51 -0.49
N TYR A 246 -3.67 2.33 -0.76
CA TYR A 246 -3.18 1.94 -2.10
C TYR A 246 -4.19 2.15 -3.25
N LEU A 247 -5.48 1.97 -3.01
CA LEU A 247 -6.54 2.07 -4.02
C LEU A 247 -7.38 3.36 -3.89
N ASP A 248 -6.90 4.36 -3.16
CA ASP A 248 -7.65 5.60 -2.92
C ASP A 248 -7.60 6.54 -4.14
N PRO A 249 -8.68 7.29 -4.44
CA PRO A 249 -9.96 7.34 -3.72
C PRO A 249 -10.88 6.18 -4.11
N ARG A 250 -11.46 5.48 -3.12
CA ARG A 250 -12.42 4.39 -3.33
C ARG A 250 -13.64 4.49 -2.41
N GLY A 251 -14.67 3.67 -2.65
CA GLY A 251 -15.84 3.59 -1.76
C GLY A 251 -16.53 4.93 -1.51
N ASP A 252 -16.43 5.47 -0.29
CA ASP A 252 -16.91 6.80 0.14
C ASP A 252 -15.80 7.81 0.47
N ASP A 253 -14.55 7.56 0.02
CA ASP A 253 -13.42 8.49 0.15
C ASP A 253 -13.66 9.82 -0.58
N PRO A 254 -13.09 10.95 -0.09
CA PRO A 254 -13.08 12.19 -0.85
C PRO A 254 -12.26 12.03 -2.14
N ALA A 255 -12.67 12.68 -3.22
CA ALA A 255 -11.95 12.65 -4.51
C ALA A 255 -10.52 13.28 -4.48
N THR A 256 -10.08 13.76 -3.32
CA THR A 256 -8.71 14.23 -3.05
C THR A 256 -7.89 13.26 -2.20
N ALA A 257 -8.44 12.09 -1.84
CA ALA A 257 -7.65 10.99 -1.27
C ALA A 257 -6.70 10.46 -2.34
N THR A 258 -5.57 9.91 -1.90
CA THR A 258 -4.43 9.56 -2.73
C THR A 258 -3.72 8.35 -2.14
N PRO A 259 -3.10 7.48 -2.96
CA PRO A 259 -2.26 6.39 -2.48
C PRO A 259 -1.03 6.95 -1.73
N TYR A 260 -1.15 7.11 -0.40
CA TYR A 260 -0.16 7.70 0.49
C TYR A 260 0.47 9.02 -0.04
N GLY A 261 -0.36 9.91 -0.56
CA GLY A 261 0.09 11.21 -1.10
C GLY A 261 0.77 11.16 -2.48
N TYR A 262 0.82 10.00 -3.13
CA TYR A 262 1.12 9.89 -4.57
C TYR A 262 -0.10 10.30 -5.41
N THR A 263 0.10 10.90 -6.58
CA THR A 263 -0.96 10.91 -7.60
C THR A 263 -1.07 9.54 -8.26
N PRO A 264 -2.22 9.18 -8.87
CA PRO A 264 -2.32 7.99 -9.72
C PRO A 264 -1.23 7.91 -10.80
N GLU A 265 -0.82 9.06 -11.33
CA GLU A 265 0.28 9.21 -12.30
C GLU A 265 1.61 8.80 -11.69
N GLN A 266 1.91 9.25 -10.46
CA GLN A 266 3.13 8.90 -9.75
C GLN A 266 3.16 7.41 -9.36
N VAL A 267 2.03 6.79 -9.01
CA VAL A 267 1.98 5.33 -8.74
C VAL A 267 2.28 4.54 -10.01
N ARG A 268 1.61 4.87 -11.12
CA ARG A 268 1.83 4.20 -12.41
C ARG A 268 3.27 4.34 -12.89
N ALA A 269 3.79 5.56 -12.92
CA ALA A 269 5.16 5.83 -13.36
C ALA A 269 6.21 5.13 -12.48
N ALA A 270 6.01 5.03 -11.16
CA ALA A 270 6.94 4.29 -10.29
C ALA A 270 7.04 2.80 -10.66
N ILE A 271 5.93 2.19 -11.11
CA ILE A 271 5.85 0.78 -11.48
C ILE A 271 6.32 0.59 -12.93
N GLU A 272 5.95 1.48 -13.84
CA GLU A 272 6.43 1.53 -15.23
C GLU A 272 7.98 1.64 -15.27
N ASN A 273 8.56 2.59 -14.52
CA ASN A 273 10.02 2.73 -14.39
C ASN A 273 10.69 1.46 -13.81
N ALA A 274 10.06 0.82 -12.83
CA ALA A 274 10.55 -0.43 -12.23
C ALA A 274 10.46 -1.63 -13.17
N GLN A 275 9.46 -1.65 -14.07
CA GLN A 275 9.28 -2.66 -15.10
C GLN A 275 10.29 -2.47 -16.26
N GLU A 276 10.53 -1.23 -16.70
CA GLU A 276 11.55 -0.90 -17.69
C GLU A 276 12.98 -1.22 -17.19
N SER A 277 13.27 -0.92 -15.92
CA SER A 277 14.57 -1.20 -15.32
C SER A 277 14.48 -1.44 -13.82
N CYS A 278 14.36 -2.72 -13.44
CA CYS A 278 14.30 -3.11 -12.03
C CYS A 278 15.66 -2.91 -11.34
N THR A 279 15.84 -1.74 -10.73
CA THR A 279 17.07 -1.32 -10.04
C THR A 279 16.76 -0.60 -8.74
N ALA A 280 17.74 -0.48 -7.86
CA ALA A 280 17.62 0.29 -6.62
C ALA A 280 17.30 1.78 -6.83
N ALA A 281 17.62 2.34 -8.01
CA ALA A 281 17.25 3.72 -8.38
C ALA A 281 15.74 3.83 -8.68
N ASN A 282 15.15 2.82 -9.30
CA ASN A 282 13.71 2.71 -9.54
C ASN A 282 12.99 1.94 -8.40
N HIS A 283 13.62 1.92 -7.21
CA HIS A 283 13.15 1.25 -5.99
C HIS A 283 12.68 -0.21 -6.16
N CYS A 284 13.30 -0.94 -7.08
CA CYS A 284 12.97 -2.31 -7.46
C CYS A 284 14.12 -3.27 -7.16
N GLN A 285 13.78 -4.48 -6.72
CA GLN A 285 14.71 -5.61 -6.55
C GLN A 285 14.14 -6.87 -7.19
N LYS A 286 14.97 -7.58 -7.95
CA LYS A 286 14.72 -8.96 -8.37
C LYS A 286 16.02 -9.75 -8.20
N VAL A 287 15.97 -10.79 -7.38
CA VAL A 287 17.12 -11.67 -7.12
C VAL A 287 17.25 -12.68 -8.27
N GLU A 288 18.47 -13.10 -8.58
CA GLU A 288 18.71 -14.15 -9.59
C GLU A 288 18.01 -15.46 -9.18
N GLY A 289 17.24 -16.04 -10.10
CA GLY A 289 16.38 -17.19 -9.82
C GLY A 289 14.98 -16.86 -9.26
N SER A 290 14.73 -15.63 -8.81
CA SER A 290 13.39 -15.18 -8.40
C SER A 290 12.49 -14.95 -9.62
N ASP A 291 11.24 -15.40 -9.55
CA ASP A 291 10.15 -15.00 -10.46
C ASP A 291 9.49 -13.66 -10.06
N THR A 292 9.83 -13.16 -8.86
CA THR A 292 9.18 -12.03 -8.21
C THR A 292 10.05 -10.76 -8.28
N TYR A 293 9.47 -9.67 -8.76
CA TYR A 293 9.97 -8.29 -8.67
C TYR A 293 9.38 -7.64 -7.42
N TYR A 294 10.22 -7.02 -6.60
CA TYR A 294 9.84 -6.33 -5.38
C TYR A 294 10.01 -4.83 -5.57
N ILE A 295 8.88 -4.11 -5.60
CA ILE A 295 8.84 -2.65 -5.74
C ILE A 295 8.47 -2.04 -4.38
N THR A 296 9.13 -0.94 -4.00
CA THR A 296 8.82 -0.21 -2.76
C THR A 296 8.77 1.30 -3.00
N LEU A 297 7.56 1.87 -3.08
CA LEU A 297 7.33 3.29 -3.27
C LEU A 297 7.82 4.06 -2.01
N PRO A 298 8.80 4.98 -2.10
CA PRO A 298 9.32 5.69 -0.93
C PRO A 298 8.28 6.57 -0.23
N ALA A 299 8.48 6.78 1.07
CA ALA A 299 7.58 7.60 1.87
C ALA A 299 7.81 9.09 1.60
N LYS A 300 6.77 9.81 1.16
CA LYS A 300 6.84 11.28 1.00
C LYS A 300 6.90 12.01 2.36
N THR A 301 6.39 11.40 3.43
CA THR A 301 6.42 11.94 4.80
C THR A 301 6.28 10.80 5.81
N LEU A 302 7.09 10.77 6.87
CA LEU A 302 7.06 9.68 7.86
C LEU A 302 5.66 9.50 8.48
N PRO A 303 5.07 8.28 8.50
CA PRO A 303 3.73 8.06 9.05
C PRO A 303 3.56 8.54 10.50
N ILE A 304 4.60 8.45 11.33
CA ILE A 304 4.57 8.94 12.72
C ILE A 304 4.31 10.45 12.85
N MET A 305 4.56 11.23 11.78
CA MET A 305 4.32 12.68 11.74
C MET A 305 2.88 13.02 11.33
N GLN A 306 2.15 12.10 10.70
CA GLN A 306 0.80 12.35 10.18
C GLN A 306 -0.20 12.83 11.26
N PRO A 307 -0.22 12.30 12.50
CA PRO A 307 -1.07 12.85 13.57
C PRO A 307 -0.80 14.32 13.92
N LEU A 308 0.43 14.81 13.73
CA LEU A 308 0.78 16.22 13.93
C LEU A 308 0.25 17.06 12.77
N LEU A 309 0.43 16.60 11.53
CA LEU A 309 -0.07 17.28 10.32
C LEU A 309 -1.60 17.34 10.28
N ASP A 310 -2.27 16.27 10.70
CA ASP A 310 -3.72 16.20 10.94
C ASP A 310 -4.14 17.27 11.96
N LEU A 311 -3.43 17.37 13.10
CA LEU A 311 -3.71 18.35 14.16
C LEU A 311 -3.47 19.79 13.70
N GLY A 312 -2.38 20.05 12.96
CA GLY A 312 -2.07 21.34 12.35
C GLY A 312 -3.20 21.80 11.44
N THR A 313 -3.63 20.92 10.53
CA THR A 313 -4.71 21.17 9.56
C THR A 313 -6.08 21.28 10.24
N ALA A 314 -6.33 20.51 11.31
CA ALA A 314 -7.54 20.57 12.11
C ALA A 314 -7.69 21.90 12.86
N THR A 315 -6.60 22.43 13.41
CA THR A 315 -6.58 23.62 14.27
C THR A 315 -6.24 24.92 13.54
N GLY A 316 -5.71 24.85 12.32
CA GLY A 316 -5.18 26.02 11.59
C GLY A 316 -3.75 26.40 11.98
N THR A 317 -3.01 25.50 12.65
CA THR A 317 -1.65 25.74 13.14
C THR A 317 -0.55 25.14 12.24
N SER A 318 -0.88 24.71 11.02
CA SER A 318 0.09 24.11 10.07
C SER A 318 1.34 24.96 9.84
N ALA A 319 1.24 26.29 9.89
CA ALA A 319 2.38 27.21 9.77
C ALA A 319 3.41 27.11 10.94
N LEU A 320 3.04 26.49 12.06
CA LEU A 320 3.94 26.13 13.16
C LEU A 320 4.33 24.65 13.12
N VAL A 321 3.41 23.78 12.70
CA VAL A 321 3.62 22.32 12.69
C VAL A 321 4.54 21.87 11.56
N VAL A 322 4.35 22.37 10.33
CA VAL A 322 5.15 21.94 9.16
C VAL A 322 6.65 22.24 9.36
N PRO A 323 7.09 23.45 9.78
CA PRO A 323 8.51 23.70 10.07
C PRO A 323 9.09 22.75 11.13
N LEU A 324 8.30 22.32 12.11
CA LEU A 324 8.74 21.39 13.15
C LEU A 324 8.86 19.95 12.61
N VAL A 325 7.92 19.51 11.76
CA VAL A 325 7.98 18.20 11.08
C VAL A 325 9.17 18.16 10.12
N ASP A 326 9.35 19.20 9.31
CA ASP A 326 10.48 19.35 8.38
C ASP A 326 11.83 19.37 9.14
N LEU A 327 11.89 19.97 10.34
CA LEU A 327 13.09 19.98 11.18
C LEU A 327 13.51 18.59 11.68
N VAL A 328 12.55 17.74 12.07
CA VAL A 328 12.84 16.47 12.74
C VAL A 328 12.81 15.26 11.83
N SER A 329 12.21 15.36 10.64
CA SER A 329 11.95 14.20 9.77
C SER A 329 13.21 13.48 9.28
N PRO A 330 14.32 14.14 8.84
CA PRO A 330 15.53 13.43 8.42
C PRO A 330 16.13 12.59 9.57
N MET A 331 16.34 13.21 10.74
CA MET A 331 16.85 12.53 11.94
C MET A 331 15.92 11.39 12.40
N ALA A 332 14.60 11.61 12.36
CA ALA A 332 13.64 10.57 12.69
C ALA A 332 13.70 9.41 11.68
N GLN A 333 13.85 9.69 10.39
CA GLN A 333 13.99 8.70 9.33
C GLN A 333 15.24 7.85 9.55
N THR A 334 16.42 8.48 9.72
CA THR A 334 17.69 7.80 10.03
C THR A 334 17.58 6.89 11.25
N LEU A 335 16.91 7.32 12.33
CA LEU A 335 16.67 6.48 13.51
C LEU A 335 15.68 5.34 13.25
N ILE A 336 14.63 5.58 12.46
CA ILE A 336 13.63 4.58 12.05
C ILE A 336 14.27 3.51 11.15
N GLU A 337 15.09 3.90 10.18
CA GLU A 337 15.79 3.01 9.24
C GLU A 337 16.68 1.96 9.92
N THR A 338 17.23 2.25 11.10
CA THR A 338 17.96 1.23 11.89
C THR A 338 17.10 0.01 12.28
N GLY A 339 15.78 0.15 12.23
CA GLY A 339 14.80 -0.92 12.46
C GLY A 339 14.59 -1.86 11.26
N TYR A 340 15.11 -1.52 10.08
CA TYR A 340 14.75 -2.16 8.81
C TYR A 340 15.86 -2.99 8.17
N THR A 341 15.44 -4.05 7.49
CA THR A 341 16.22 -4.75 6.47
C THR A 341 15.45 -4.68 5.16
N ARG A 342 16.15 -4.28 4.09
CA ARG A 342 15.62 -4.13 2.72
C ARG A 342 16.71 -4.46 1.68
N THR A 343 17.64 -5.36 2.04
CA THR A 343 18.79 -5.75 1.19
C THR A 343 18.46 -6.86 0.20
N ASP A 344 17.45 -7.66 0.53
CA ASP A 344 16.91 -8.74 -0.28
C ASP A 344 15.48 -9.00 0.21
N TYR A 345 14.48 -8.64 -0.60
CA TYR A 345 13.08 -8.86 -0.26
C TYR A 345 12.60 -10.32 -0.44
N SER A 346 13.39 -11.18 -1.08
CA SER A 346 13.04 -12.59 -1.35
C SER A 346 13.36 -13.54 -0.20
N THR A 347 14.32 -13.19 0.68
CA THR A 347 14.67 -14.01 1.85
C THR A 347 13.63 -13.84 2.99
N PRO A 348 12.95 -14.93 3.42
CA PRO A 348 12.02 -14.88 4.55
C PRO A 348 12.71 -14.41 5.84
N THR A 349 12.27 -13.27 6.37
CA THR A 349 12.96 -12.57 7.46
C THR A 349 12.01 -12.32 8.64
N PRO A 350 11.98 -13.25 9.62
CA PRO A 350 11.30 -13.04 10.89
C PRO A 350 11.86 -11.87 11.69
N PHE A 351 11.15 -11.47 12.75
CA PHE A 351 11.65 -10.42 13.65
C PHE A 351 12.99 -10.81 14.30
N GLN A 352 13.78 -9.80 14.60
CA GLN A 352 15.13 -9.93 15.12
C GLN A 352 15.24 -9.13 16.43
N LEU A 353 15.85 -9.73 17.45
CA LEU A 353 16.12 -9.06 18.73
C LEU A 353 17.42 -8.23 18.68
N LEU A 354 18.38 -8.66 17.87
CA LEU A 354 19.64 -7.96 17.66
C LEU A 354 19.54 -7.05 16.42
N PRO A 355 20.06 -5.81 16.48
CA PRO A 355 20.07 -4.90 15.33
C PRO A 355 21.02 -5.37 14.23
N ARG A 356 20.70 -5.04 12.97
CA ARG A 356 21.57 -5.22 11.79
C ARG A 356 21.83 -3.90 11.05
N PHE A 357 22.35 -2.89 11.76
CA PHE A 357 22.77 -1.61 11.16
C PHE A 357 24.26 -1.34 11.39
N ASN A 358 24.84 -0.45 10.57
CA ASN A 358 26.22 0.01 10.73
C ASN A 358 26.25 1.24 11.67
N PRO A 359 26.82 1.14 12.89
CA PRO A 359 26.80 2.25 13.85
C PRO A 359 27.66 3.45 13.43
N ALA A 360 28.71 3.24 12.62
CA ALA A 360 29.53 4.33 12.08
C ALA A 360 28.79 5.09 10.96
N LYS A 361 28.00 4.38 10.13
CA LYS A 361 27.09 5.02 9.17
C LYS A 361 26.03 5.84 9.91
N LEU A 362 25.34 5.24 10.90
CA LEU A 362 24.33 5.91 11.71
C LEU A 362 24.83 7.23 12.32
N VAL A 363 26.03 7.26 12.92
CA VAL A 363 26.61 8.50 13.49
C VAL A 363 26.94 9.53 12.40
N THR A 364 27.30 9.08 11.19
CA THR A 364 27.57 9.97 10.06
C THR A 364 26.27 10.55 9.49
N ASP A 365 25.24 9.72 9.33
CA ASP A 365 23.89 10.10 8.87
C ASP A 365 23.29 11.16 9.83
N LEU A 366 23.26 10.87 11.14
CA LEU A 366 22.74 11.78 12.17
C LEU A 366 23.45 13.15 12.23
N VAL A 367 24.70 13.25 11.77
CA VAL A 367 25.42 14.53 11.66
C VAL A 367 25.04 15.31 10.39
N ASN A 368 24.66 14.61 9.32
CA ASN A 368 24.15 15.21 8.08
C ASN A 368 22.67 15.62 8.20
N ASP A 369 21.87 14.86 8.95
CA ASP A 369 20.44 15.10 9.19
C ASP A 369 20.18 16.49 9.84
N ILE A 370 21.09 16.94 10.72
CA ILE A 370 20.95 18.21 11.45
C ILE A 370 20.89 19.42 10.49
N PRO A 371 21.90 19.68 9.61
CA PRO A 371 21.83 20.76 8.65
C PRO A 371 20.80 20.50 7.53
N GLU A 372 20.34 19.28 7.31
CA GLU A 372 19.22 19.00 6.39
C GLU A 372 17.88 19.49 6.97
N GLY A 373 17.49 19.00 8.15
CA GLY A 373 16.27 19.41 8.83
C GLY A 373 16.22 20.92 9.08
N VAL A 374 17.35 21.55 9.43
CA VAL A 374 17.41 23.03 9.58
C VAL A 374 17.14 23.76 8.26
N ARG A 375 17.56 23.24 7.09
CA ARG A 375 17.26 23.86 5.79
C ARG A 375 15.79 23.70 5.40
N ALA A 376 15.22 22.52 5.64
CA ALA A 376 13.81 22.23 5.39
C ALA A 376 12.91 23.10 6.27
N ALA A 377 13.18 23.17 7.58
CA ALA A 377 12.46 24.02 8.54
C ALA A 377 12.52 25.52 8.23
N LEU A 378 13.58 25.99 7.56
CA LEU A 378 13.71 27.38 7.08
C LEU A 378 12.95 27.66 5.78
N ASN A 379 12.56 26.62 5.03
CA ASN A 379 11.80 26.72 3.77
C ASN A 379 10.60 25.75 3.80
N PRO A 380 9.73 25.84 4.83
CA PRO A 380 8.80 24.78 5.22
C PRO A 380 7.82 24.45 4.10
N ARG A 381 7.79 23.18 3.70
CA ARG A 381 7.02 22.70 2.54
C ARG A 381 6.48 21.28 2.65
N LEU A 382 6.91 20.47 3.63
CA LEU A 382 6.85 19.00 3.52
C LEU A 382 7.59 18.53 2.25
N ASP A 383 8.80 19.07 2.04
CA ASP A 383 9.71 18.59 0.98
C ASP A 383 9.95 17.07 1.22
N PRO A 384 9.84 16.19 0.20
CA PRO A 384 9.82 14.74 0.40
C PRO A 384 11.06 14.16 1.09
N LEU A 385 10.89 13.04 1.80
CA LEU A 385 11.99 12.42 2.56
C LEU A 385 13.18 12.01 1.66
N PRO A 386 14.41 12.05 2.21
CA PRO A 386 15.57 11.37 1.63
C PRO A 386 15.24 9.97 1.08
N GLY A 387 15.52 9.79 -0.22
CA GLY A 387 15.20 8.57 -0.96
C GLY A 387 13.92 8.62 -1.79
N TRP A 388 13.10 9.67 -1.70
CA TRP A 388 12.02 9.93 -2.66
C TRP A 388 12.50 10.82 -3.82
N THR A 389 12.07 10.48 -5.03
CA THR A 389 12.14 11.32 -6.25
C THR A 389 10.80 11.22 -6.98
N ASP A 390 10.42 12.24 -7.75
CA ASP A 390 9.18 12.17 -8.52
C ASP A 390 9.34 11.18 -9.69
N PRO A 391 8.60 10.05 -9.72
CA PRO A 391 8.77 9.06 -10.77
C PRO A 391 8.23 9.53 -12.13
N THR A 392 7.50 10.65 -12.18
CA THR A 392 7.02 11.25 -13.44
C THR A 392 8.04 12.20 -14.09
N GLU A 393 9.13 12.56 -13.39
CA GLU A 393 10.23 13.33 -13.97
C GLU A 393 11.28 12.39 -14.59
N SER A 394 11.48 12.47 -15.91
CA SER A 394 12.57 11.75 -16.58
C SER A 394 13.94 12.21 -16.07
N GLY A 395 14.86 11.27 -15.84
CA GLY A 395 16.11 11.43 -15.09
C GLY A 395 17.21 12.31 -15.69
N ASP A 396 16.88 13.40 -16.38
CA ASP A 396 17.83 14.39 -16.93
C ASP A 396 18.48 15.29 -15.85
N ASN A 397 18.09 15.11 -14.58
CA ASN A 397 18.72 15.69 -13.39
C ASN A 397 20.14 15.12 -13.17
N THR A 398 21.05 15.46 -14.08
CA THR A 398 22.49 15.28 -13.96
C THR A 398 22.93 15.87 -12.62
N ALA A 399 23.32 15.01 -11.68
CA ALA A 399 23.68 15.40 -10.32
C ALA A 399 24.72 16.52 -10.37
N THR A 400 24.28 17.75 -10.06
CA THR A 400 25.12 18.95 -10.14
C THR A 400 26.07 18.94 -8.96
N THR A 401 27.13 18.15 -9.12
CA THR A 401 28.22 17.93 -8.17
C THR A 401 28.97 19.24 -8.04
N THR A 402 28.43 20.12 -7.21
CA THR A 402 29.09 21.33 -6.72
C THR A 402 30.22 20.87 -5.82
N ILE A 403 31.39 20.63 -6.43
CA ILE A 403 32.64 20.31 -5.74
C ILE A 403 33.01 21.54 -4.91
N ALA A 404 32.50 21.59 -3.68
CA ALA A 404 32.82 22.63 -2.72
C ALA A 404 34.33 22.59 -2.47
N ALA A 405 35.03 23.64 -2.89
CA ALA A 405 36.48 23.67 -2.89
C ALA A 405 37.01 23.50 -1.46
N LYS A 406 37.85 22.47 -1.28
CA LYS A 406 38.45 22.07 0.00
C LYS A 406 39.25 23.25 0.61
N PRO A 407 38.88 23.79 1.79
CA PRO A 407 39.68 24.79 2.47
C PRO A 407 40.98 24.17 3.00
N ASP A 408 42.10 24.87 2.81
CA ASP A 408 43.43 24.40 3.23
C ASP A 408 43.65 24.65 4.74
N PRO A 409 44.19 23.69 5.53
CA PRO A 409 44.16 23.80 7.00
C PRO A 409 45.46 24.31 7.61
N ARG A 410 45.44 25.52 8.24
CA ARG A 410 46.19 25.97 9.45
C ARG A 410 46.06 27.50 9.66
N PRO A 411 46.46 28.08 10.82
CA PRO A 411 47.10 27.46 11.99
C PRO A 411 46.31 27.51 13.31
N VAL A 412 46.80 26.75 14.28
CA VAL A 412 46.28 26.65 15.65
C VAL A 412 46.67 27.89 16.47
N LEU A 413 45.75 28.41 17.30
CA LEU A 413 46.10 29.27 18.43
C LEU A 413 45.88 28.49 19.74
N ARG A 414 46.85 28.51 20.66
CA ARG A 414 46.77 27.79 21.95
C ARG A 414 46.52 28.75 23.12
N LEU A 415 45.69 28.26 24.05
CA LEU A 415 45.60 28.56 25.49
C LEU A 415 45.75 30.02 25.98
N ASN A 416 44.83 30.40 26.87
CA ASN A 416 45.21 30.92 28.18
C ASN A 416 44.18 30.52 29.24
N THR A 417 44.61 30.37 30.49
CA THR A 417 43.82 29.76 31.59
C THR A 417 43.72 30.66 32.82
N ALA A 418 42.50 31.07 33.18
CA ALA A 418 42.09 31.62 34.48
C ALA A 418 40.55 31.78 34.50
N ALA A 419 39.81 31.72 35.60
CA ALA A 419 40.01 31.11 36.92
C ALA A 419 38.63 30.93 37.59
N LYS A 420 38.50 30.10 38.64
CA LYS A 420 37.27 30.03 39.46
C LYS A 420 37.08 31.30 40.30
N PRO A 421 35.83 31.60 40.70
CA PRO A 421 35.53 31.49 42.14
C PRO A 421 34.39 30.51 42.45
N THR A 422 34.25 30.17 43.74
CA THR A 422 33.24 29.26 44.28
C THR A 422 32.44 29.98 45.37
N THR A 423 31.11 29.86 45.38
CA THR A 423 30.31 30.08 46.59
C THR A 423 29.11 29.14 46.63
N THR A 424 28.96 28.40 47.72
CA THR A 424 27.76 27.64 48.12
C THR A 424 26.81 28.54 48.94
N VAL A 425 25.57 28.08 49.20
CA VAL A 425 24.98 27.91 50.56
C VAL A 425 23.47 27.53 50.54
N THR A 426 23.15 26.42 51.23
CA THR A 426 21.87 25.95 51.83
C THR A 426 20.52 25.88 51.07
N THR A 427 19.90 24.70 51.14
CA THR A 427 18.44 24.46 51.24
C THR A 427 17.92 24.70 52.67
N PRO A 428 16.60 24.64 52.91
CA PRO A 428 16.08 23.58 53.79
C PRO A 428 14.98 22.71 53.15
N ASP A 429 14.69 21.57 53.78
CA ASP A 429 13.63 20.61 53.43
C ASP A 429 12.28 20.98 54.09
N ASP A 430 11.18 20.32 53.66
CA ASP A 430 10.20 19.69 54.57
C ASP A 430 9.12 18.86 53.83
N ASP A 431 9.33 17.54 53.82
CA ASP A 431 8.41 16.44 54.21
C ASP A 431 7.02 16.15 53.54
N ALA A 432 6.48 14.98 53.90
CA ALA A 432 5.10 14.48 53.84
C ALA A 432 4.55 13.85 52.54
N THR A 433 4.55 12.51 52.53
CA THR A 433 3.74 11.63 51.66
C THR A 433 2.22 11.79 51.83
N LEU A 434 1.42 11.43 50.81
CA LEU A 434 0.14 10.73 51.04
C LEU A 434 -0.34 9.90 49.83
N THR A 435 -0.94 8.75 50.10
CA THR A 435 -1.39 7.76 49.11
C THR A 435 -2.91 7.78 48.95
N GLN A 436 -3.44 7.80 47.72
CA GLN A 436 -4.82 7.32 47.50
C GLN A 436 -5.07 6.76 46.09
N GLN A 437 -5.44 5.48 46.02
CA GLN A 437 -6.07 4.88 44.84
C GLN A 437 -7.53 5.33 44.76
N ARG A 438 -8.04 5.65 43.57
CA ARG A 438 -9.49 5.75 43.33
C ARG A 438 -9.87 5.21 41.96
N ARG A 439 -10.54 4.05 41.93
CA ARG A 439 -11.18 3.50 40.72
C ARG A 439 -12.32 4.42 40.27
N LEU A 440 -12.48 4.58 38.96
CA LEU A 440 -13.69 5.10 38.32
C LEU A 440 -14.32 4.00 37.45
N PRO A 441 -15.66 3.99 37.26
CA PRO A 441 -16.37 2.86 36.67
C PRO A 441 -16.27 2.82 35.14
N ALA A 442 -16.45 1.63 34.58
CA ALA A 442 -16.44 1.41 33.13
C ALA A 442 -17.63 2.11 32.44
N LEU A 443 -17.34 2.87 31.39
CA LEU A 443 -18.34 3.41 30.46
C LEU A 443 -18.56 2.44 29.30
N LYS A 444 -19.81 2.29 28.89
CA LYS A 444 -20.20 1.41 27.77
C LYS A 444 -19.78 2.04 26.45
N ALA A 445 -19.08 1.29 25.60
CA ALA A 445 -18.73 1.74 24.26
C ALA A 445 -19.97 1.72 23.35
N SER A 446 -20.36 2.88 22.83
CA SER A 446 -21.19 2.98 21.63
C SER A 446 -20.29 3.06 20.41
N ALA A 447 -20.58 2.28 19.36
CA ALA A 447 -19.79 2.31 18.13
C ALA A 447 -19.95 3.66 17.41
N VAL A 448 -18.83 4.37 17.21
CA VAL A 448 -18.76 5.62 16.45
C VAL A 448 -17.99 5.36 15.16
N LYS A 449 -18.58 5.73 14.01
CA LYS A 449 -17.89 5.68 12.71
C LYS A 449 -16.84 6.80 12.60
N GLY A 450 -15.69 6.48 12.00
CA GLY A 450 -14.68 7.45 11.58
C GLY A 450 -13.41 7.45 12.45
N HIS A 451 -12.30 7.90 11.87
CA HIS A 451 -11.00 7.98 12.55
C HIS A 451 -11.13 8.80 13.85
N PRO A 452 -10.70 8.27 15.02
CA PRO A 452 -11.00 8.89 16.32
C PRO A 452 -10.41 10.30 16.44
N LEU A 453 -9.22 10.54 15.87
CA LEU A 453 -8.59 11.86 15.85
C LEU A 453 -9.39 12.90 15.03
N ARG A 454 -10.15 12.49 14.01
CA ARG A 454 -10.95 13.39 13.15
C ARG A 454 -12.20 13.90 13.86
N GLU A 455 -12.82 13.08 14.72
CA GLU A 455 -13.93 13.52 15.57
C GLU A 455 -13.44 14.31 16.81
N VAL A 456 -12.29 13.96 17.38
CA VAL A 456 -11.61 14.80 18.39
C VAL A 456 -11.27 16.18 17.81
N ALA A 457 -10.75 16.24 16.58
CA ALA A 457 -10.49 17.48 15.84
C ALA A 457 -11.75 18.33 15.64
N LYS A 458 -12.89 17.73 15.26
CA LYS A 458 -14.18 18.45 15.21
C LYS A 458 -14.60 19.01 16.58
N SER A 459 -14.46 18.21 17.64
CA SER A 459 -14.81 18.60 19.02
C SER A 459 -13.97 19.80 19.49
N LEU A 460 -12.65 19.75 19.25
CA LEU A 460 -11.72 20.83 19.54
C LEU A 460 -12.03 22.08 18.69
N ARG A 461 -12.30 21.93 17.38
CA ARG A 461 -12.70 23.04 16.50
C ARG A 461 -14.01 23.70 16.96
N GLY A 462 -14.97 22.94 17.48
CA GLY A 462 -16.18 23.46 18.14
C GLY A 462 -15.87 24.24 19.42
N THR A 463 -14.97 23.71 20.25
CA THR A 463 -14.55 24.34 21.52
C THR A 463 -13.79 25.65 21.28
N VAL A 464 -12.81 25.65 20.36
CA VAL A 464 -12.04 26.84 19.98
C VAL A 464 -12.94 27.91 19.36
N ARG A 465 -13.88 27.54 18.48
CA ARG A 465 -14.87 28.48 17.94
C ARG A 465 -15.72 29.12 19.05
N LYS A 466 -16.10 28.35 20.07
CA LYS A 466 -16.86 28.85 21.24
C LYS A 466 -16.01 29.68 22.22
N ALA A 467 -14.68 29.53 22.21
CA ALA A 467 -13.76 30.36 23.00
C ALA A 467 -13.38 31.67 22.30
N LEU A 468 -13.41 31.71 20.95
CA LEU A 468 -13.13 32.90 20.14
C LEU A 468 -14.36 33.80 19.92
N SER A 469 -15.58 33.27 20.11
CA SER A 469 -16.79 34.09 20.20
C SER A 469 -17.01 34.58 21.63
N GLY A 470 -16.77 35.87 21.87
CA GLY A 470 -17.09 36.53 23.14
C GLY A 470 -18.60 36.58 23.44
N PRO A 471 -19.00 36.91 24.67
CA PRO A 471 -20.40 36.91 25.08
C PRO A 471 -21.11 38.22 24.68
N ASP A 472 -21.84 38.20 23.56
CA ASP A 472 -22.79 39.27 23.22
C ASP A 472 -24.14 39.12 23.94
N GLU A 473 -24.83 40.26 24.12
CA GLU A 473 -25.94 40.41 25.06
C GLU A 473 -27.28 39.77 24.61
N ALA A 474 -28.12 39.46 25.59
CA ALA A 474 -29.49 39.02 25.36
C ALA A 474 -30.44 40.21 25.12
N THR A 475 -31.17 40.20 24.01
CA THR A 475 -32.38 41.03 23.83
C THR A 475 -33.58 40.18 23.42
N ASP A 476 -34.57 40.08 24.32
CA ASP A 476 -35.89 39.52 24.02
C ASP A 476 -36.79 40.59 23.37
N ARG A 477 -37.47 40.21 22.27
CA ARG A 477 -38.91 40.45 22.00
C ARG A 477 -39.29 40.04 20.58
N GLY A 478 -40.44 39.37 20.41
CA GLY A 478 -41.08 39.25 19.10
C GLY A 478 -41.89 37.96 18.87
N LYS A 479 -43.06 37.81 19.52
CA LYS A 479 -44.03 36.75 19.17
C LYS A 479 -45.09 37.28 18.19
N THR A 480 -45.27 36.59 17.06
CA THR A 480 -46.46 36.75 16.21
C THR A 480 -46.91 35.39 15.66
N LYS A 481 -48.22 35.20 15.46
CA LYS A 481 -48.84 34.00 14.86
C LYS A 481 -49.65 34.40 13.62
N GLU A 482 -49.66 33.59 12.57
CA GLU A 482 -50.80 33.49 11.63
C GLU A 482 -50.81 32.11 10.92
N LYS A 483 -51.91 31.76 10.23
CA LYS A 483 -52.38 30.37 9.96
C LYS A 483 -52.42 29.99 8.46
N ALA A 484 -52.37 28.69 8.16
CA ALA A 484 -53.16 27.95 7.13
C ALA A 484 -53.05 26.43 7.44
N ARG A 485 -54.02 25.49 7.39
CA ARG A 485 -55.24 25.18 6.58
C ARG A 485 -54.95 24.88 5.09
N GLY A 486 -55.32 23.72 4.50
CA GLY A 486 -55.91 22.45 5.00
C GLY A 486 -56.62 21.63 3.88
N LYS A 487 -57.14 20.42 4.18
CA LYS A 487 -57.85 19.41 3.31
C LYS A 487 -56.94 18.42 2.52
N ALA A 488 -57.33 17.17 2.18
CA ALA A 488 -58.41 16.25 2.66
C ALA A 488 -58.17 14.75 2.26
N GLN A 489 -59.01 13.84 2.79
CA GLN A 489 -59.14 12.35 2.59
C GLN A 489 -59.73 11.94 1.21
N PRO A 490 -60.00 10.63 0.86
CA PRO A 490 -59.90 9.32 1.57
C PRO A 490 -59.09 8.23 0.78
N ALA A 491 -58.84 6.96 1.19
CA ALA A 491 -59.17 6.07 2.33
C ALA A 491 -60.32 5.01 2.19
N GLY A 492 -59.98 3.70 2.30
CA GLY A 492 -60.89 2.52 2.34
C GLY A 492 -60.53 1.43 1.30
N ALA A 493 -60.79 0.12 1.45
CA ALA A 493 -61.26 -0.71 2.59
C ALA A 493 -60.81 -2.19 2.37
N ALA A 494 -61.09 -3.11 3.30
CA ALA A 494 -60.67 -4.53 3.22
C ALA A 494 -61.78 -5.52 3.59
N GLU A 495 -61.77 -6.71 2.97
CA GLU A 495 -62.74 -7.80 3.20
C GLU A 495 -62.04 -9.18 3.29
N LYS A 496 -62.72 -10.23 3.77
CA LYS A 496 -62.07 -11.49 4.24
C LYS A 496 -62.66 -12.78 3.64
N LYS A 497 -61.78 -13.55 2.96
CA LYS A 497 -61.83 -15.04 2.86
C LYS A 497 -63.11 -15.62 2.20
N PRO A 498 -63.34 -16.96 2.09
CA PRO A 498 -62.61 -18.14 2.60
C PRO A 498 -61.80 -18.88 1.51
N ALA A 499 -61.53 -20.17 1.72
CA ALA A 499 -60.58 -20.98 0.97
C ALA A 499 -61.24 -21.98 0.01
N ALA A 500 -60.53 -22.29 -1.07
CA ALA A 500 -60.26 -23.64 -1.55
C ALA A 500 -58.78 -23.67 -1.99
#